data_AF-A0A7V5J1S0-F1
#
_entry.id   AF-A0A7V5J1S0-F1
#
_cell.length_a   1.000
_cell.length_b   1.000
_cell.length_c   1.000
_cell.angle_alpha   90.00
_cell.angle_beta   90.00
_cell.angle_gamma   90.00
#
_symmetry.space_group_name_H-M   'P 1'
#
loop_
_entity.id
_entity.type
_entity.pdbx_description
1 polymer ?
#
loop_
_entity_poly.entity_id
_entity_poly.type
_entity_poly.pdbx_seq_one_letter_code
_entity_poly.pdbx_strand_id
1 'polypeptide(L)'
;MTETLKMLLAPAVLVYFHVFPVIGKAIKFLFMVFIGYPLKALLWVLRRILFYTFPKQFGLGKENAEFLGFFARFFLLSPFNHGLVLNGSSGRLSEQDSFKNLVMIASTGWGKSSGFIVPNILKQEKGSLVITDPSGDIFKQTSGHLLEKGYRLKVLNPLDIGRSIKFNPLDGLKEYRDIDEIAHILVSTANPDPKDPFWTDSAKTIISMLSRVLCSHQELKPYANLANVLHMLNNFEDGTPLDPFIDNYADENTKT
;
A
#
# COMPACT_ATOMS: atom_id res chain seq x y z
N MET A 1 65.32 44.28 18.18
CA MET A 1 65.29 42.79 18.18
C MET A 1 64.20 42.20 17.29
N THR A 2 63.21 42.99 16.85
CA THR A 2 62.04 42.54 16.07
C THR A 2 62.24 42.50 14.54
N GLU A 3 63.10 43.34 13.96
CA GLU A 3 63.35 43.38 12.50
C GLU A 3 64.25 42.24 11.99
N THR A 4 65.32 41.91 12.72
CA THR A 4 66.23 40.81 12.38
C THR A 4 65.57 39.43 12.48
N LEU A 5 64.63 39.24 13.42
CA LEU A 5 63.87 38.00 13.52
C LEU A 5 62.88 37.81 12.35
N LYS A 6 62.29 38.91 11.84
CA LYS A 6 61.41 38.89 10.65
C LYS A 6 62.18 38.56 9.37
N MET A 7 63.39 39.10 9.19
CA MET A 7 64.23 38.77 8.03
C MET A 7 64.67 37.30 7.99
N LEU A 8 64.90 36.68 9.15
CA LEU A 8 65.29 35.27 9.22
C LEU A 8 64.11 34.31 8.99
N LEU A 9 62.92 34.67 9.47
CA LEU A 9 61.73 33.81 9.38
C LEU A 9 61.02 33.90 8.01
N ALA A 10 61.11 35.03 7.30
CA ALA A 10 60.46 35.23 6.00
C ALA A 10 60.77 34.14 4.95
N PRO A 11 62.04 33.77 4.67
CA PRO A 11 62.34 32.73 3.69
C PRO A 11 61.89 31.33 4.14
N ALA A 12 61.96 31.02 5.44
CA ALA A 12 61.52 29.72 5.98
C ALA A 12 59.99 29.56 5.89
N VAL A 13 59.25 30.63 6.17
CA VAL A 13 57.78 30.67 6.02
C VAL A 13 57.39 30.56 4.54
N LEU A 14 58.11 31.22 3.63
CA LEU A 14 57.84 31.13 2.19
C LEU A 14 58.08 29.72 1.62
N VAL A 15 59.16 29.07 2.05
CA VAL A 15 59.44 27.65 1.73
C VAL A 15 58.35 26.74 2.27
N TYR A 16 57.88 26.98 3.50
CA TYR A 16 56.77 26.22 4.08
C TYR A 16 55.46 26.40 3.27
N PHE A 17 55.11 27.63 2.88
CA PHE A 17 53.89 27.91 2.12
C PHE A 17 53.92 27.39 0.67
N HIS A 18 55.09 27.18 0.05
CA HIS A 18 55.17 26.67 -1.32
C HIS A 18 55.51 25.19 -1.42
N VAL A 19 56.37 24.66 -0.55
CA VAL A 19 56.86 23.27 -0.67
C VAL A 19 55.87 22.28 -0.04
N PHE A 20 55.28 22.59 1.11
CA PHE A 20 54.37 21.67 1.81
C PHE A 20 53.09 21.33 1.03
N PRO A 21 52.41 22.29 0.36
CA PRO A 21 51.24 21.97 -0.46
C PRO A 21 51.56 21.12 -1.69
N VAL A 22 52.76 21.30 -2.26
CA VAL A 22 53.23 20.51 -3.42
C VAL A 22 53.51 19.07 -3.00
N ILE A 23 54.18 18.87 -1.86
CA ILE A 23 54.40 17.53 -1.28
C ILE A 23 53.05 16.87 -0.92
N GLY A 24 52.11 17.61 -0.33
CA GLY A 24 50.78 17.09 -0.01
C GLY A 24 49.99 16.64 -1.25
N LYS A 25 50.06 17.39 -2.36
CA LYS A 25 49.47 16.98 -3.65
C LYS A 25 50.15 15.75 -4.22
N ALA A 26 51.49 15.67 -4.14
CA ALA A 26 52.25 14.52 -4.60
C ALA A 26 51.90 13.24 -3.82
N ILE A 27 51.79 13.31 -2.49
CA ILE A 27 51.38 12.18 -1.64
C ILE A 27 49.95 11.72 -1.97
N LYS A 28 49.02 12.66 -2.14
CA LYS A 28 47.62 12.33 -2.49
C LYS A 28 47.53 11.69 -3.88
N PHE A 29 48.35 12.16 -4.83
CA PHE A 29 48.47 11.57 -6.16
C PHE A 29 49.05 10.15 -6.09
N LEU A 30 50.14 9.96 -5.33
CA LEU A 30 50.75 8.64 -5.13
C LEU A 30 49.75 7.65 -4.49
N PHE A 31 49.03 8.08 -3.45
CA PHE A 31 48.01 7.26 -2.81
C PHE A 31 46.88 6.88 -3.78
N MET A 32 46.44 7.82 -4.61
CA MET A 32 45.42 7.57 -5.62
C MET A 32 45.90 6.56 -6.68
N VAL A 33 47.16 6.66 -7.12
CA VAL A 33 47.76 5.79 -8.15
C VAL A 33 48.05 4.39 -7.63
N PHE A 34 48.67 4.26 -6.47
CA PHE A 34 49.15 2.97 -5.97
C PHE A 34 48.13 2.23 -5.08
N ILE A 35 47.14 2.93 -4.52
CA ILE A 35 46.14 2.31 -3.64
C ILE A 35 44.73 2.54 -4.21
N GLY A 36 44.37 3.77 -4.56
CA GLY A 36 43.03 4.13 -5.01
C GLY A 36 42.56 3.38 -6.27
N TYR A 37 43.28 3.53 -7.38
CA TYR A 37 42.91 2.87 -8.65
C TYR A 37 43.02 1.34 -8.59
N PRO A 38 44.07 0.73 -8.00
CA PRO A 38 44.16 -0.72 -7.84
C PRO A 38 43.02 -1.28 -6.98
N LEU A 39 42.65 -0.60 -5.89
CA LEU A 39 41.52 -1.00 -5.07
C LEU A 39 40.20 -0.90 -5.84
N LYS A 40 39.97 0.17 -6.61
CA LYS A 40 38.80 0.30 -7.47
C LYS A 40 38.75 -0.77 -8.56
N ALA A 41 39.88 -1.09 -9.17
CA ALA A 41 40.00 -2.15 -10.17
C ALA A 41 39.73 -3.53 -9.54
N LEU A 42 40.29 -3.79 -8.35
CA LEU A 42 40.05 -5.02 -7.61
C LEU A 42 38.57 -5.17 -7.22
N LEU A 43 37.94 -4.12 -6.68
CA LEU A 43 36.52 -4.10 -6.36
C LEU A 43 35.66 -4.30 -7.62
N TRP A 44 36.06 -3.72 -8.75
CA TRP A 44 35.37 -3.92 -10.03
C TRP A 44 35.48 -5.37 -10.51
N VAL A 45 36.67 -5.97 -10.46
CA VAL A 45 36.90 -7.39 -10.82
C VAL A 45 36.12 -8.31 -9.88
N LEU A 46 36.19 -8.09 -8.56
CA LEU A 46 35.45 -8.88 -7.58
C LEU A 46 33.94 -8.79 -7.82
N ARG A 47 33.41 -7.59 -8.09
CA ARG A 47 31.99 -7.41 -8.44
C ARG A 47 31.62 -8.18 -9.72
N ARG A 48 32.53 -8.21 -10.71
CA ARG A 48 32.32 -8.91 -11.98
C ARG A 48 32.37 -10.43 -11.82
N ILE A 49 33.31 -10.93 -11.03
CA ILE A 49 33.39 -12.36 -10.65
C ILE A 49 32.11 -12.74 -9.90
N LEU A 50 31.74 -11.99 -8.86
CA LEU A 50 30.51 -12.23 -8.11
C LEU A 50 29.26 -12.28 -9.01
N PHE A 51 29.18 -11.35 -9.97
CA PHE A 51 28.09 -11.29 -10.95
C PHE A 51 28.05 -12.52 -11.88
N TYR A 52 29.19 -12.95 -12.42
CA TYR A 52 29.27 -14.12 -13.32
C TYR A 52 29.20 -15.46 -12.60
N THR A 53 29.64 -15.54 -11.35
CA THR A 53 29.56 -16.75 -10.52
C THR A 53 28.15 -16.93 -9.95
N PHE A 54 27.41 -15.85 -9.72
CA PHE A 54 26.04 -15.91 -9.18
C PHE A 54 24.99 -15.16 -10.02
N PRO A 55 24.88 -15.43 -11.33
CA PRO A 55 23.99 -14.68 -12.23
C PRO A 55 22.50 -14.79 -11.81
N LYS A 56 22.09 -15.97 -11.31
CA LYS A 56 20.74 -16.21 -10.78
C LYS A 56 20.40 -15.37 -9.55
N GLN A 57 21.37 -15.06 -8.70
CA GLN A 57 21.14 -14.28 -7.47
C GLN A 57 20.98 -12.78 -7.75
N PHE A 58 21.47 -12.31 -8.90
CA PHE A 58 21.28 -10.94 -9.40
C PHE A 58 20.11 -10.81 -10.39
N GLY A 59 19.18 -11.77 -10.38
CA GLY A 59 17.95 -11.71 -11.18
C GLY A 59 18.12 -12.07 -12.67
N LEU A 60 19.30 -12.55 -13.08
CA LEU A 60 19.54 -13.06 -14.43
C LEU A 60 19.38 -14.59 -14.45
N GLY A 61 18.13 -15.07 -14.42
CA GLY A 61 17.82 -16.46 -14.73
C GLY A 61 16.51 -17.02 -14.15
N LYS A 62 15.60 -17.36 -15.08
CA LYS A 62 14.39 -18.21 -15.01
C LYS A 62 13.19 -17.72 -14.21
N GLU A 63 12.07 -17.58 -14.94
CA GLU A 63 10.73 -17.18 -14.52
C GLU A 63 9.94 -18.26 -13.75
N ASN A 64 10.62 -19.09 -12.96
CA ASN A 64 9.95 -20.13 -12.15
C ASN A 64 9.96 -19.74 -10.68
N ALA A 65 8.91 -20.10 -9.95
CA ALA A 65 8.86 -19.95 -8.51
C ALA A 65 9.89 -20.89 -7.85
N GLU A 66 11.03 -20.33 -7.43
CA GLU A 66 12.04 -21.02 -6.63
C GLU A 66 11.95 -20.54 -5.17
N PHE A 67 12.27 -21.42 -4.23
CA PHE A 67 12.45 -20.98 -2.84
C PHE A 67 13.56 -19.95 -2.76
N LEU A 68 13.32 -18.86 -2.04
CA LEU A 68 14.29 -17.80 -1.89
C LEU A 68 15.54 -18.34 -1.19
N GLY A 69 16.67 -18.35 -1.90
CA GLY A 69 17.95 -18.79 -1.34
C GLY A 69 18.39 -17.92 -0.17
N PHE A 70 19.26 -18.47 0.69
CA PHE A 70 19.76 -17.79 1.89
C PHE A 70 20.32 -16.39 1.60
N PHE A 71 21.20 -16.25 0.61
CA PHE A 71 21.79 -14.96 0.23
C PHE A 71 20.77 -13.99 -0.39
N ALA A 72 19.87 -14.48 -1.25
CA ALA A 72 18.82 -13.66 -1.84
C ALA A 72 17.92 -13.02 -0.76
N ARG A 73 17.70 -13.73 0.37
CA ARG A 73 16.98 -13.18 1.52
C ARG A 73 17.69 -11.97 2.16
N PHE A 74 19.02 -11.96 2.22
CA PHE A 74 19.78 -10.81 2.75
C PHE A 74 19.71 -9.59 1.82
N PHE A 75 19.61 -9.82 0.51
CA PHE A 75 19.43 -8.72 -0.45
C PHE A 75 17.98 -8.20 -0.47
N LEU A 76 17.00 -9.08 -0.27
CA LEU A 76 15.58 -8.72 -0.24
C LEU A 76 15.18 -8.02 1.07
N LEU A 77 15.71 -8.47 2.20
CA LEU A 77 15.37 -7.96 3.54
C LEU A 77 16.52 -7.14 4.11
N SER A 78 16.27 -5.86 4.33
CA SER A 78 17.24 -4.95 4.95
C SER A 78 16.61 -4.19 6.11
N PRO A 79 17.31 -4.04 7.25
CA PRO A 79 16.92 -3.16 8.35
C PRO A 79 16.77 -1.70 7.97
N PHE A 80 17.44 -1.29 6.89
CA PHE A 80 17.43 0.09 6.42
C PHE A 80 16.26 0.39 5.47
N ASN A 81 15.47 -0.61 5.09
CA ASN A 81 14.28 -0.39 4.27
C ASN A 81 13.11 0.10 5.13
N HIS A 82 12.15 0.78 4.51
CA HIS A 82 10.97 1.33 5.19
C HIS A 82 9.66 0.59 4.89
N GLY A 83 9.70 -0.45 4.04
CA GLY A 83 8.53 -1.25 3.69
C GLY A 83 8.11 -2.26 4.76
N LEU A 84 7.36 -3.28 4.34
CA LEU A 84 6.78 -4.32 5.19
C LEU A 84 7.87 -5.15 5.90
N VAL A 85 7.60 -5.50 7.15
CA VAL A 85 8.44 -6.39 7.97
C VAL A 85 8.02 -7.83 7.72
N LEU A 86 8.93 -8.67 7.22
CA LEU A 86 8.61 -10.08 6.89
C LEU A 86 9.07 -11.09 7.95
N ASN A 87 10.07 -10.75 8.77
CA ASN A 87 10.67 -11.68 9.73
C ASN A 87 10.26 -11.40 11.20
N GLY A 88 9.24 -10.55 11.41
CA GLY A 88 8.80 -10.09 12.73
C GLY A 88 9.76 -9.14 13.44
N SER A 89 10.98 -8.95 12.95
CA SER A 89 12.03 -8.13 13.58
C SER A 89 12.47 -6.98 12.67
N SER A 90 13.72 -6.98 12.20
CA SER A 90 14.32 -5.89 11.43
C SER A 90 14.35 -6.16 9.91
N GLY A 91 13.95 -7.34 9.44
CA GLY A 91 13.99 -7.67 8.03
C GLY A 91 12.83 -7.01 7.28
N ARG A 92 13.09 -5.87 6.67
CA ARG A 92 12.10 -5.07 5.94
C ARG A 92 12.30 -5.16 4.43
N LEU A 93 11.20 -5.25 3.70
CA LEU A 93 11.17 -5.07 2.25
C LEU A 93 11.39 -3.60 1.90
N SER A 94 11.87 -3.37 0.67
CA SER A 94 11.82 -2.04 0.08
C SER A 94 10.36 -1.56 -0.01
N GLU A 95 10.14 -0.24 -0.07
CA GLU A 95 8.79 0.28 -0.27
C GLU A 95 8.19 -0.23 -1.60
N GLN A 96 8.99 -0.24 -2.67
CA GLN A 96 8.58 -0.73 -3.99
C GLN A 96 8.13 -2.20 -3.95
N ASP A 97 8.86 -3.07 -3.25
CA ASP A 97 8.46 -4.46 -3.11
C ASP A 97 7.24 -4.64 -2.21
N SER A 98 7.05 -3.71 -1.26
CA SER A 98 5.88 -3.71 -0.36
C SER A 98 4.59 -3.29 -1.04
N PHE A 99 4.67 -2.51 -2.13
CA PHE A 99 3.53 -2.16 -2.98
C PHE A 99 3.07 -3.31 -3.88
N LYS A 100 3.83 -4.41 -3.95
CA LYS A 100 3.41 -5.64 -4.62
C LYS A 100 2.47 -6.42 -3.70
N ASN A 101 1.55 -7.18 -4.30
CA ASN A 101 0.68 -8.06 -3.53
C ASN A 101 1.49 -9.16 -2.84
N LEU A 102 1.22 -9.38 -1.54
CA LEU A 102 1.87 -10.40 -0.74
C LEU A 102 0.85 -11.44 -0.26
N VAL A 103 1.20 -12.72 -0.42
CA VAL A 103 0.42 -13.84 0.10
C VAL A 103 1.24 -14.57 1.16
N MET A 104 0.67 -14.72 2.36
CA MET A 104 1.27 -15.46 3.46
C MET A 104 0.53 -16.77 3.68
N ILE A 105 1.24 -17.89 3.51
CA ILE A 105 0.73 -19.23 3.76
C ILE A 105 1.37 -19.76 5.04
N ALA A 106 0.56 -20.03 6.05
CA ALA A 106 1.00 -20.68 7.28
C ALA A 106 -0.16 -21.36 7.98
N SER A 107 0.10 -22.47 8.68
CA SER A 107 -0.91 -23.19 9.47
C SER A 107 -1.34 -22.38 10.70
N THR A 108 -2.38 -22.84 11.39
CA THR A 108 -2.83 -22.25 12.67
C THR A 108 -1.72 -22.38 13.72
N GLY A 109 -1.52 -21.34 14.54
CA GLY A 109 -0.47 -21.33 15.59
C GLY A 109 0.94 -20.96 15.13
N TRP A 110 1.21 -20.86 13.83
CA TRP A 110 2.55 -20.52 13.29
C TRP A 110 2.90 -19.02 13.34
N GLY A 111 2.16 -18.22 14.10
CA GLY A 111 2.48 -16.82 14.32
C GLY A 111 2.18 -15.88 13.15
N LYS A 112 1.15 -16.15 12.32
CA LYS A 112 0.68 -15.19 11.29
C LYS A 112 0.40 -13.81 11.89
N SER A 113 -0.39 -13.77 12.95
CA SER A 113 -0.78 -12.52 13.60
C SER A 113 0.37 -11.89 14.38
N SER A 114 1.06 -12.67 15.22
CA SER A 114 2.13 -12.17 16.09
C SER A 114 3.45 -11.88 15.37
N GLY A 115 3.77 -12.64 14.31
CA GLY A 115 5.03 -12.55 13.56
C GLY A 115 4.96 -11.62 12.35
N PHE A 116 3.77 -11.34 11.82
CA PHE A 116 3.63 -10.50 10.63
C PHE A 116 2.61 -9.37 10.81
N ILE A 117 1.35 -9.67 11.10
CA ILE A 117 0.28 -8.65 11.09
C ILE A 117 0.52 -7.57 12.15
N VAL A 118 0.65 -7.95 13.42
CA VAL A 118 0.85 -7.02 14.54
C VAL A 118 2.14 -6.21 14.40
N PRO A 119 3.31 -6.82 14.10
CA PRO A 119 4.54 -6.05 13.86
C PRO A 119 4.40 -5.02 12.76
N ASN A 120 3.73 -5.33 11.65
CA ASN A 120 3.53 -4.38 10.56
C ASN A 120 2.62 -3.21 10.95
N ILE A 121 1.55 -3.47 11.70
CA ILE A 121 0.67 -2.42 12.21
C ILE A 121 1.44 -1.48 13.15
N LEU A 122 2.17 -2.04 14.12
CA LEU A 122 2.88 -1.24 15.12
C LEU A 122 4.04 -0.45 14.52
N LYS A 123 4.72 -1.01 13.51
CA LYS A 123 5.85 -0.37 12.81
C LYS A 123 5.40 0.49 11.63
N GLN A 124 4.10 0.61 11.38
CA GLN A 124 3.62 1.52 10.36
C GLN A 124 3.84 2.97 10.78
N GLU A 125 4.39 3.76 9.86
CA GLU A 125 4.67 5.19 10.10
C GLU A 125 3.82 6.09 9.20
N LYS A 126 3.46 5.61 8.00
CA LYS A 126 2.75 6.39 6.99
C LYS A 126 1.64 5.57 6.34
N GLY A 127 0.61 6.27 5.87
CA GLY A 127 -0.50 5.69 5.10
C GLY A 127 -1.68 5.25 5.96
N SER A 128 -2.74 4.78 5.28
CA SER A 128 -3.95 4.27 5.92
C SER A 128 -3.89 2.74 6.02
N LEU A 129 -4.44 2.19 7.11
CA LEU A 129 -4.55 0.76 7.32
C LEU A 129 -6.02 0.34 7.26
N VAL A 130 -6.31 -0.67 6.44
CA VAL A 130 -7.59 -1.37 6.43
C VAL A 130 -7.32 -2.81 6.85
N ILE A 131 -7.89 -3.23 7.97
CA ILE A 131 -7.57 -4.51 8.61
C ILE A 131 -8.88 -5.28 8.82
N THR A 132 -8.93 -6.49 8.30
CA THR A 132 -10.02 -7.43 8.57
C THR A 132 -9.67 -8.24 9.81
N ASP A 133 -10.35 -7.99 10.92
CA ASP A 133 -10.12 -8.65 12.21
C ASP A 133 -11.41 -9.33 12.73
N PRO A 134 -11.69 -10.57 12.32
CA PRO A 134 -12.88 -11.29 12.77
C PRO A 134 -12.86 -11.62 14.27
N SER A 135 -11.67 -11.63 14.90
CA SER A 135 -11.50 -11.96 16.32
C SER A 135 -11.61 -10.76 17.26
N GLY A 136 -11.27 -9.56 16.77
CA GLY A 136 -11.07 -8.36 17.59
C GLY A 136 -9.73 -8.29 18.33
N ASP A 137 -8.91 -9.35 18.28
CA ASP A 137 -7.65 -9.43 19.02
C ASP A 137 -6.59 -8.48 18.46
N ILE A 138 -6.57 -8.25 17.15
CA ILE A 138 -5.61 -7.34 16.52
C ILE A 138 -5.93 -5.92 16.94
N PHE A 139 -7.20 -5.52 16.89
CA PHE A 139 -7.64 -4.19 17.34
C PHE A 139 -7.30 -3.98 18.82
N LYS A 140 -7.61 -4.97 19.68
CA LYS A 140 -7.32 -4.91 21.12
C LYS A 140 -5.82 -4.73 21.41
N GLN A 141 -4.94 -5.36 20.64
CA GLN A 141 -3.49 -5.30 20.84
C GLN A 141 -2.85 -4.03 20.28
N THR A 142 -3.42 -3.43 19.23
CA THR A 142 -2.72 -2.40 18.44
C THR A 142 -3.34 -1.01 18.47
N SER A 143 -4.63 -0.90 18.84
CA SER A 143 -5.38 0.37 18.80
C SER A 143 -4.75 1.47 19.65
N GLY A 144 -4.32 1.18 20.88
CA GLY A 144 -3.69 2.16 21.76
C GLY A 144 -2.45 2.80 21.13
N HIS A 145 -1.56 1.99 20.59
CA HIS A 145 -0.34 2.45 19.90
C HIS A 145 -0.65 3.27 18.64
N LEU A 146 -1.68 2.88 17.88
CA LEU A 146 -2.11 3.65 16.72
C LEU A 146 -2.67 5.03 17.12
N LEU A 147 -3.44 5.10 18.22
CA LEU A 147 -3.93 6.38 18.76
C LEU A 147 -2.78 7.28 19.22
N GLU A 148 -1.79 6.73 19.92
CA GLU A 148 -0.59 7.46 20.35
C GLU A 148 0.20 8.02 19.16
N LYS A 149 0.22 7.29 18.04
CA LYS A 149 0.81 7.74 16.76
C LYS A 149 -0.06 8.76 16.00
N GLY A 150 -1.24 9.12 16.51
CA GLY A 150 -2.13 10.10 15.90
C GLY A 150 -3.05 9.55 14.80
N TYR A 151 -3.22 8.23 14.70
CA TYR A 151 -4.18 7.65 13.76
C TYR A 151 -5.62 7.88 14.23
N ARG A 152 -6.52 8.14 13.27
CA ARG A 152 -7.97 8.12 13.51
C ARG A 152 -8.49 6.70 13.33
N LEU A 153 -8.87 6.05 14.43
CA LEU A 153 -9.44 4.71 14.40
C LEU A 153 -10.91 4.76 13.98
N LYS A 154 -11.24 3.97 12.96
CA LYS A 154 -12.61 3.72 12.48
C LYS A 154 -12.87 2.23 12.53
N VAL A 155 -13.87 1.81 13.30
CA VAL A 155 -14.22 0.40 13.49
C VAL A 155 -15.57 0.12 12.82
N LEU A 156 -15.60 -0.81 11.86
CA LEU A 156 -16.84 -1.34 11.32
C LEU A 156 -17.11 -2.70 12.00
N ASN A 157 -18.04 -2.71 12.95
CA ASN A 157 -18.45 -3.93 13.66
C ASN A 157 -19.97 -4.09 13.59
N PRO A 158 -20.49 -4.97 12.71
CA PRO A 158 -21.93 -5.21 12.60
C PRO A 158 -22.56 -5.81 13.87
N LEU A 159 -21.79 -6.45 14.75
CA LEU A 159 -22.28 -7.07 15.99
C LEU A 159 -22.40 -6.07 17.14
N ASP A 160 -21.65 -4.97 17.11
CA ASP A 160 -21.67 -3.91 18.12
C ASP A 160 -21.89 -2.56 17.44
N ILE A 161 -23.17 -2.24 17.22
CA ILE A 161 -23.59 -0.99 16.57
C ILE A 161 -23.16 0.24 17.39
N GLY A 162 -23.04 0.11 18.71
CA GLY A 162 -22.66 1.22 19.60
C GLY A 162 -21.23 1.69 19.40
N ARG A 163 -20.32 0.77 19.05
CA ARG A 163 -18.91 1.06 18.79
C ARG A 163 -18.53 1.09 17.31
N SER A 164 -19.50 0.86 16.42
CA SER A 164 -19.31 0.82 14.98
C SER A 164 -19.52 2.18 14.31
N ILE A 165 -18.82 2.43 13.21
CA ILE A 165 -18.92 3.68 12.43
C ILE A 165 -20.24 3.84 11.65
N LYS A 166 -21.15 2.85 11.71
CA LYS A 166 -22.44 2.86 10.99
C LYS A 166 -22.28 3.19 9.50
N PHE A 167 -21.37 2.47 8.86
CA PHE A 167 -21.05 2.69 7.45
C PHE A 167 -22.28 2.48 6.56
N ASN A 168 -22.57 3.46 5.70
CA ASN A 168 -23.57 3.36 4.64
C ASN A 168 -22.87 3.48 3.28
N PRO A 169 -22.90 2.43 2.43
CA PRO A 169 -22.20 2.45 1.14
C PRO A 169 -22.81 3.43 0.13
N LEU A 170 -24.05 3.88 0.33
CA LEU A 170 -24.69 4.90 -0.51
C LEU A 170 -24.42 6.33 -0.04
N ASP A 171 -23.83 6.50 1.15
CA ASP A 171 -23.57 7.83 1.68
C ASP A 171 -22.46 8.54 0.89
N GLY A 172 -22.75 9.77 0.45
CA GLY A 172 -21.81 10.61 -0.29
C GLY A 172 -21.61 10.24 -1.77
N LEU A 173 -22.27 9.21 -2.29
CA LEU A 173 -22.18 8.85 -3.71
C LEU A 173 -22.86 9.90 -4.59
N LYS A 174 -22.19 10.24 -5.70
CA LYS A 174 -22.70 11.22 -6.69
C LYS A 174 -22.59 10.70 -8.12
N GLU A 175 -21.56 9.90 -8.41
CA GLU A 175 -21.33 9.40 -9.75
C GLU A 175 -22.10 8.10 -9.99
N TYR A 176 -22.76 7.99 -11.14
CA TYR A 176 -23.53 6.79 -11.50
C TYR A 176 -22.66 5.53 -11.53
N ARG A 177 -21.38 5.68 -11.93
CA ARG A 177 -20.41 4.59 -11.92
C ARG A 177 -20.19 4.01 -10.53
N ASP A 178 -20.10 4.85 -9.50
CA ASP A 178 -19.88 4.37 -8.14
C ASP A 178 -21.10 3.60 -7.63
N ILE A 179 -22.31 4.07 -7.97
CA ILE A 179 -23.56 3.39 -7.62
C ILE A 179 -23.66 2.03 -8.32
N ASP A 180 -23.28 1.97 -9.60
CA ASP A 180 -23.20 0.71 -10.35
C ASP A 180 -22.20 -0.26 -9.73
N GLU A 181 -21.05 0.23 -9.30
CA GLU A 181 -20.02 -0.58 -8.64
C GLU A 181 -20.54 -1.14 -7.31
N ILE A 182 -21.29 -0.37 -6.52
CA ILE A 182 -21.95 -0.88 -5.31
C ILE A 182 -22.93 -2.00 -5.64
N ALA A 183 -23.81 -1.81 -6.65
CA ALA A 183 -24.74 -2.84 -7.06
C ALA A 183 -24.02 -4.11 -7.55
N HIS A 184 -22.94 -3.94 -8.31
CA HIS A 184 -22.08 -5.02 -8.76
C HIS A 184 -21.45 -5.78 -7.59
N ILE A 185 -20.83 -5.09 -6.62
CA ILE A 185 -20.21 -5.71 -5.44
C ILE A 185 -21.24 -6.48 -4.63
N LEU A 186 -22.43 -5.92 -4.40
CA LEU A 186 -23.50 -6.55 -3.62
C LEU A 186 -23.95 -7.87 -4.25
N VAL A 187 -24.25 -7.87 -5.55
CA VAL A 187 -24.76 -9.05 -6.25
C VAL A 187 -23.66 -10.10 -6.42
N SER A 188 -22.46 -9.69 -6.85
CA SER A 188 -21.35 -10.62 -7.11
C SER A 188 -20.82 -11.28 -5.83
N THR A 189 -20.92 -10.60 -4.68
CA THR A 189 -20.56 -11.21 -3.37
C THR A 189 -21.61 -12.20 -2.89
N ALA A 190 -22.89 -11.93 -3.16
CA ALA A 190 -23.99 -12.83 -2.76
C ALA A 190 -24.08 -14.09 -3.64
N ASN A 191 -23.67 -14.00 -4.91
CA ASN A 191 -23.70 -15.10 -5.87
C ASN A 191 -22.36 -15.19 -6.64
N PRO A 192 -21.29 -15.74 -6.02
CA PRO A 192 -19.95 -15.75 -6.61
C PRO A 192 -19.82 -16.66 -7.83
N ASP A 193 -20.65 -17.71 -7.93
CA ASP A 193 -20.68 -18.66 -9.04
C ASP A 193 -22.05 -18.61 -9.76
N PRO A 194 -22.35 -17.52 -10.49
CA PRO A 194 -23.65 -17.36 -11.14
C PRO A 194 -23.79 -18.38 -12.27
N LYS A 195 -24.82 -19.22 -12.19
CA LYS A 195 -25.16 -20.19 -13.25
C LYS A 195 -25.71 -19.51 -14.50
N ASP A 196 -26.43 -18.41 -14.31
CA ASP A 196 -27.10 -17.66 -15.37
C ASP A 196 -26.83 -16.15 -15.18
N PRO A 197 -26.13 -15.51 -16.12
CA PRO A 197 -25.88 -14.07 -16.11
C PRO A 197 -27.15 -13.23 -16.12
N PHE A 198 -28.23 -13.70 -16.74
CA PHE A 198 -29.47 -12.92 -16.89
C PHE A 198 -30.02 -12.45 -15.54
N TRP A 199 -30.15 -13.36 -14.57
CA TRP A 199 -30.65 -13.03 -13.23
C TRP A 199 -29.70 -12.12 -12.47
N THR A 200 -28.41 -12.34 -12.66
CA THR A 200 -27.36 -11.58 -11.96
C THR A 200 -27.31 -10.15 -12.48
N ASP A 201 -27.39 -9.95 -13.79
CA ASP A 201 -27.32 -8.63 -14.43
C ASP A 201 -28.64 -7.86 -14.27
N SER A 202 -29.78 -8.56 -14.29
CA SER A 202 -31.07 -7.96 -13.95
C SER A 202 -31.10 -7.46 -12.52
N ALA A 203 -30.59 -8.25 -11.55
CA ALA A 203 -30.50 -7.84 -10.16
C ALA A 203 -29.60 -6.61 -9.97
N LYS A 204 -28.42 -6.58 -10.61
CA LYS A 204 -27.52 -5.41 -10.59
C LYS A 204 -28.22 -4.17 -11.15
N THR A 205 -28.94 -4.33 -12.26
CA THR A 205 -29.64 -3.23 -12.94
C THR A 205 -30.71 -2.61 -12.03
N ILE A 206 -31.57 -3.43 -11.41
CA ILE A 206 -32.64 -2.93 -10.54
C ILE A 206 -32.05 -2.28 -9.28
N ILE A 207 -31.07 -2.90 -8.63
CA ILE A 207 -30.43 -2.34 -7.43
C ILE A 207 -29.76 -1.01 -7.75
N SER A 208 -29.06 -0.91 -8.88
CA SER A 208 -28.45 0.34 -9.33
C SER A 208 -29.51 1.41 -9.58
N MET A 209 -30.57 1.09 -10.34
CA MET A 209 -31.63 2.03 -10.67
C MET A 209 -32.28 2.62 -9.41
N LEU A 210 -32.67 1.78 -8.45
CA LEU A 210 -33.29 2.24 -7.20
C LEU A 210 -32.31 3.07 -6.36
N SER A 211 -31.04 2.65 -6.29
CA SER A 211 -30.00 3.40 -5.58
C SER A 211 -29.76 4.77 -6.21
N ARG A 212 -29.79 4.86 -7.55
CA ARG A 212 -29.66 6.14 -8.29
C ARG A 212 -30.82 7.08 -7.97
N VAL A 213 -32.05 6.58 -7.92
CA VAL A 213 -33.23 7.39 -7.54
C VAL A 213 -33.04 7.99 -6.15
N LEU A 214 -32.58 7.19 -5.18
CA LEU A 214 -32.36 7.68 -3.82
C LEU A 214 -31.19 8.69 -3.73
N CYS A 215 -30.16 8.53 -4.57
CA CYS A 215 -28.97 9.38 -4.54
C CYS A 215 -29.09 10.65 -5.40
N SER A 216 -30.05 10.74 -6.33
CA SER A 216 -30.12 11.80 -7.34
C SER A 216 -30.60 13.15 -6.78
N HIS A 217 -31.57 13.14 -5.86
CA HIS A 217 -32.17 14.37 -5.32
C HIS A 217 -31.77 14.63 -3.87
N GLN A 218 -31.53 15.90 -3.53
CA GLN A 218 -31.13 16.29 -2.18
C GLN A 218 -32.17 15.93 -1.11
N GLU A 219 -33.45 15.97 -1.46
CA GLU A 219 -34.56 15.57 -0.59
C GLU A 219 -34.61 14.07 -0.31
N LEU A 220 -34.07 13.26 -1.23
CA LEU A 220 -34.05 11.79 -1.13
C LEU A 220 -32.79 11.27 -0.43
N LYS A 221 -31.74 12.08 -0.28
CA LYS A 221 -30.48 11.69 0.38
C LYS A 221 -30.66 11.10 1.79
N PRO A 222 -31.55 11.60 2.67
CA PRO A 222 -31.79 10.96 3.97
C PRO A 222 -32.27 9.51 3.84
N TYR A 223 -32.88 9.16 2.71
CA TYR A 223 -33.38 7.84 2.39
C TYR A 223 -32.35 6.98 1.62
N ALA A 224 -31.22 7.54 1.18
CA ALA A 224 -30.18 6.84 0.43
C ALA A 224 -29.38 5.87 1.32
N ASN A 225 -29.97 4.72 1.61
CA ASN A 225 -29.37 3.62 2.35
C ASN A 225 -29.91 2.28 1.85
N LEU A 226 -29.15 1.20 2.10
CA LEU A 226 -29.52 -0.13 1.61
C LEU A 226 -30.85 -0.65 2.18
N ALA A 227 -31.27 -0.21 3.37
CA ALA A 227 -32.54 -0.62 3.94
C ALA A 227 -33.72 -0.08 3.13
N ASN A 228 -33.64 1.17 2.65
CA ASN A 228 -34.65 1.73 1.75
C ASN A 228 -34.57 1.15 0.33
N VAL A 229 -33.38 0.81 -0.18
CA VAL A 229 -33.29 0.07 -1.45
C VAL A 229 -34.04 -1.26 -1.34
N LEU A 230 -33.81 -2.01 -0.26
CA LEU A 230 -34.55 -3.26 0.01
C LEU A 230 -36.06 -3.01 0.19
N HIS A 231 -36.43 -1.95 0.90
CA HIS A 231 -37.84 -1.58 1.05
C HIS A 231 -38.49 -1.31 -0.30
N MET A 232 -37.86 -0.52 -1.18
CA MET A 232 -38.37 -0.23 -2.52
C MET A 232 -38.48 -1.50 -3.37
N LEU A 233 -37.47 -2.37 -3.33
CA LEU A 233 -37.51 -3.68 -4.01
C LEU A 233 -38.73 -4.51 -3.58
N ASN A 234 -38.98 -4.59 -2.27
CA ASN A 234 -40.08 -5.36 -1.72
C ASN A 234 -41.46 -4.72 -1.97
N ASN A 235 -41.54 -3.41 -2.23
CA ASN A 235 -42.80 -2.75 -2.61
C ASN A 235 -43.01 -2.72 -4.13
N PHE A 236 -42.05 -3.22 -4.91
CA PHE A 236 -42.14 -3.27 -6.37
C PHE A 236 -42.96 -4.46 -6.88
N GLU A 237 -43.48 -5.32 -5.98
CA GLU A 237 -44.06 -6.66 -6.23
C GLU A 237 -44.70 -6.85 -7.61
N ASP A 238 -45.88 -6.29 -7.86
CA ASP A 238 -46.63 -6.42 -9.11
C ASP A 238 -46.43 -5.22 -10.05
N GLY A 239 -45.62 -4.24 -9.65
CA GLY A 239 -45.36 -3.03 -10.40
C GLY A 239 -46.51 -2.02 -10.39
N THR A 240 -47.67 -2.32 -9.81
CA THR A 240 -48.83 -1.43 -9.77
C THR A 240 -48.55 -0.05 -9.18
N PRO A 241 -47.64 0.13 -8.19
CA PRO A 241 -47.24 1.46 -7.73
C PRO A 241 -46.59 2.35 -8.80
N LEU A 242 -46.15 1.78 -9.93
CA LEU A 242 -45.61 2.53 -11.07
C LEU A 242 -46.68 2.99 -12.05
N ASP A 243 -47.91 2.46 -12.00
CA ASP A 243 -48.96 2.81 -12.95
C ASP A 243 -49.15 4.34 -13.05
N PRO A 244 -49.23 5.11 -11.94
CA PRO A 244 -49.33 6.56 -12.04
C PRO A 244 -48.10 7.21 -12.67
N PHE A 245 -46.91 6.64 -12.51
CA PHE A 245 -45.70 7.15 -13.14
C PHE A 245 -45.74 6.90 -14.65
N ILE A 246 -46.08 5.68 -15.06
CA ILE A 246 -46.18 5.30 -16.47
C ILE A 246 -47.28 6.12 -17.16
N ASP A 247 -48.45 6.27 -16.55
CA ASP A 247 -49.56 7.06 -17.09
C ASP A 247 -49.18 8.53 -17.34
N ASN A 248 -48.31 9.11 -16.50
CA ASN A 248 -47.91 10.51 -16.62
C ASN A 248 -46.72 10.75 -17.57
N TYR A 249 -45.89 9.74 -17.83
CA TYR A 249 -44.60 9.92 -18.51
C TYR A 249 -44.35 9.00 -19.71
N ALA A 250 -45.20 8.00 -19.96
CA ALA A 250 -45.09 7.16 -21.16
C ALA A 250 -45.42 7.95 -22.44
N ASP A 251 -44.70 7.67 -23.52
CA ASP A 251 -44.97 8.26 -24.83
C ASP A 251 -46.14 7.54 -25.50
N GLU A 252 -47.28 8.22 -25.65
CA GLU A 252 -48.48 7.69 -26.29
C GLU A 252 -48.23 7.19 -27.71
N ASN A 253 -47.24 7.73 -28.42
CA ASN A 253 -46.90 7.31 -29.79
C ASN A 253 -46.24 5.92 -29.84
N THR A 254 -45.82 5.38 -28.69
CA THR A 254 -45.19 4.06 -28.60
C THR A 254 -46.15 2.95 -28.21
N LYS A 255 -47.46 3.26 -28.07
CA LYS A 255 -48.50 2.29 -27.71
C LYS A 255 -48.70 1.27 -28.84
N THR A 256 -48.32 0.01 -28.61
CA THR A 256 -48.50 -1.12 -29.53
C THR A 256 -49.84 -1.82 -29.34
#